data_AF-A0A2P6RPJ1-F1
#
_entry.id   AF-A0A2P6RPJ1-F1
#
_cell.length_a   1.000
_cell.length_b   1.000
_cell.length_c   1.000
_cell.angle_alpha   90.00
_cell.angle_beta   90.00
_cell.angle_gamma   90.00
#
_symmetry.space_group_name_H-M   'P 1'
#
loop_
_entity.id
_entity.type
_entity.pdbx_description
1 polymer ?
#
loop_
_entity_poly.entity_id
_entity_poly.type
_entity_poly.pdbx_seq_one_letter_code
_entity_poly.pdbx_strand_id
1 'polypeptide(L)'
;MVAQEPAPQVLEVGAEINVAPEPVAAPIVEPQEVPAEAAVDANAIVDVPHPEPPNRLERLVRVLEVAPPGVIDEARDGLQRLLGPDILLPDAPARAQEYLMVLRRQRTITEAEFVEIYELLQNLPARINERTIAAAQARQVQAHYRGVAQQAEASRDSLGDRAIRVRDLWISQNHLQTHIQDLQAQLIEAKAQLVVVTAQLEQEEPQIEQPLAAFEAMTQNLAQAREAVRQAERAAADTSFRLDEHLLRLTHAGRKL
;
A
#
# COMPACT_ATOMS: atom_id res chain seq x y z
N MET A 1 24.18 6.84 38.24
CA MET A 1 24.27 6.70 36.78
C MET A 1 24.97 5.39 36.46
N VAL A 2 24.20 4.33 36.21
CA VAL A 2 24.54 3.23 35.28
C VAL A 2 23.17 2.63 34.92
N ALA A 3 22.66 2.93 33.73
CA ALA A 3 21.52 2.23 33.16
C ALA A 3 22.11 1.17 32.22
N GLN A 4 21.92 -0.10 32.59
CA GLN A 4 22.37 -1.26 31.85
C GLN A 4 21.34 -1.53 30.75
N GLU A 5 21.72 -1.33 29.50
CA GLU A 5 20.91 -1.57 28.32
C GLU A 5 20.84 -3.09 28.06
N PRO A 6 19.66 -3.72 27.92
CA PRO A 6 19.58 -5.12 27.55
C PRO A 6 19.77 -5.25 26.02
N ALA A 7 20.71 -6.09 25.62
CA ALA A 7 20.95 -6.44 24.22
C ALA A 7 19.74 -7.14 23.58
N PRO A 8 19.48 -6.94 22.27
CA PRO A 8 18.39 -7.60 21.57
C PRO A 8 18.71 -9.09 21.38
N GLN A 9 17.75 -9.94 21.71
CA GLN A 9 17.83 -11.39 21.50
C GLN A 9 17.80 -11.69 19.99
N VAL A 10 18.80 -12.45 19.54
CA VAL A 10 18.84 -13.07 18.21
C VAL A 10 17.89 -14.27 18.24
N LEU A 11 16.82 -14.21 17.44
CA LEU A 11 15.99 -15.37 17.13
C LEU A 11 16.51 -16.00 15.83
N GLU A 12 17.29 -17.07 15.97
CA GLU A 12 17.49 -18.05 14.90
C GLU A 12 16.25 -18.95 14.82
N VAL A 13 15.48 -18.79 13.75
CA VAL A 13 14.53 -19.81 13.22
C VAL A 13 14.66 -19.67 11.71
N GLY A 14 15.30 -20.60 11.00
CA GLY A 14 14.83 -21.97 10.83
C GLY A 14 14.22 -22.05 9.43
N ALA A 15 14.97 -22.61 8.50
CA ALA A 15 14.57 -22.81 7.13
C ALA A 15 13.36 -23.74 7.05
N GLU A 16 12.22 -23.24 6.58
CA GLU A 16 11.15 -24.08 6.03
C GLU A 16 10.64 -23.50 4.72
N ILE A 17 10.85 -24.31 3.69
CA ILE A 17 10.47 -24.14 2.31
C ILE A 17 8.95 -24.32 2.25
N ASN A 18 8.19 -23.25 2.02
CA ASN A 18 6.77 -23.36 1.71
C ASN A 18 6.52 -22.89 0.28
N VAL A 19 6.39 -23.88 -0.60
CA VAL A 19 5.92 -23.75 -1.97
C VAL A 19 4.47 -23.25 -1.91
N ALA A 20 4.21 -22.07 -2.48
CA ALA A 20 2.86 -21.55 -2.66
C ALA A 20 2.11 -22.41 -3.67
N PRO A 21 0.85 -22.83 -3.41
CA PRO A 21 0.04 -23.51 -4.41
C PRO A 21 -0.52 -22.49 -5.41
N GLU A 22 -0.42 -22.82 -6.70
CA GLU A 22 -1.03 -22.07 -7.80
C GLU A 22 -2.57 -22.00 -7.63
N PRO A 23 -3.22 -20.85 -7.94
CA PRO A 23 -4.66 -20.75 -7.88
C PRO A 23 -5.31 -21.51 -9.05
N VAL A 24 -6.06 -22.56 -8.71
CA VAL A 24 -6.95 -23.28 -9.63
C VAL A 24 -7.96 -22.32 -10.23
N ALA A 25 -7.99 -22.23 -11.56
CA ALA A 25 -8.94 -21.44 -12.32
C ALA A 25 -10.39 -21.87 -12.02
N ALA A 26 -11.20 -20.94 -11.52
CA ALA A 26 -12.64 -21.14 -11.39
C ALA A 26 -13.32 -21.09 -12.78
N PRO A 27 -14.35 -21.91 -13.05
CA PRO A 27 -15.02 -21.93 -14.33
C PRO A 27 -15.88 -20.67 -14.51
N ILE A 28 -15.69 -19.99 -15.64
CA ILE A 28 -16.52 -18.88 -16.12
C ILE A 28 -17.89 -19.45 -16.48
N VAL A 29 -18.92 -19.02 -15.76
CA VAL A 29 -20.33 -19.31 -16.12
C VAL A 29 -20.80 -18.17 -17.02
N GLU A 30 -21.02 -18.49 -18.30
CA GLU A 30 -21.68 -17.60 -19.26
C GLU A 30 -23.17 -17.39 -18.88
N PRO A 31 -23.73 -16.18 -19.06
CA PRO A 31 -25.14 -15.93 -18.80
C PRO A 31 -26.02 -16.59 -19.87
N GLN A 32 -26.94 -17.45 -19.42
CA GLN A 32 -28.00 -18.05 -20.22
C GLN A 32 -28.89 -16.98 -20.88
N GLU A 33 -28.99 -17.05 -22.20
CA GLU A 33 -30.00 -16.35 -22.99
C GLU A 33 -31.40 -16.91 -22.69
N VAL A 34 -32.34 -16.02 -22.39
CA VAL A 34 -33.76 -16.34 -22.23
C VAL A 34 -34.41 -16.36 -23.61
N PRO A 35 -35.11 -17.43 -24.04
CA PRO A 35 -35.81 -17.42 -25.32
C PRO A 35 -37.04 -16.51 -25.25
N ALA A 36 -37.07 -15.54 -26.14
CA ALA A 36 -38.26 -14.81 -26.52
C ALA A 36 -39.03 -15.61 -27.56
N GLU A 37 -40.16 -16.22 -27.20
CA GLU A 37 -41.25 -16.58 -28.12
C GLU A 37 -42.44 -17.19 -27.36
N ALA A 38 -43.54 -16.45 -27.26
CA ALA A 38 -44.92 -16.93 -27.37
C ALA A 38 -45.87 -15.80 -26.93
N ALA A 39 -46.09 -14.85 -27.84
CA ALA A 39 -47.30 -14.05 -27.83
C ALA A 39 -48.42 -14.85 -28.51
N VAL A 40 -49.65 -14.53 -28.10
CA VAL A 40 -50.95 -14.89 -28.67
C VAL A 40 -51.58 -16.18 -28.12
N ASP A 41 -52.43 -16.00 -27.11
CA ASP A 41 -53.83 -16.43 -27.30
C ASP A 41 -54.79 -15.40 -26.71
N ALA A 42 -55.72 -14.96 -27.57
CA ALA A 42 -56.70 -13.94 -27.31
C ALA A 42 -58.07 -14.62 -27.27
N ASN A 43 -58.65 -14.70 -26.07
CA ASN A 43 -60.08 -14.78 -25.72
C ASN A 43 -60.33 -15.76 -24.57
N ALA A 44 -60.28 -15.26 -23.35
CA ALA A 44 -60.98 -15.86 -22.23
C ALA A 44 -61.54 -14.73 -21.34
N ILE A 45 -62.78 -14.37 -21.67
CA ILE A 45 -63.86 -13.95 -20.75
C ILE A 45 -63.54 -12.78 -19.83
N VAL A 46 -64.30 -11.70 -20.05
CA VAL A 46 -64.55 -10.60 -19.11
C VAL A 46 -65.04 -11.17 -17.78
N ASP A 47 -64.13 -11.45 -16.87
CA ASP A 47 -64.42 -11.48 -15.43
C ASP A 47 -64.19 -10.05 -14.93
N VAL A 48 -65.30 -9.34 -14.74
CA VAL A 48 -65.29 -8.12 -13.93
C VAL A 48 -64.74 -8.54 -12.56
N PRO A 49 -63.60 -8.00 -12.09
CA PRO A 49 -63.11 -8.36 -10.78
C PRO A 49 -64.22 -8.07 -9.78
N HIS A 50 -64.66 -9.10 -9.06
CA HIS A 50 -65.49 -8.90 -7.89
C HIS A 50 -64.79 -7.82 -7.03
N PRO A 51 -65.49 -6.75 -6.64
CA PRO A 51 -64.85 -5.71 -5.84
C PRO A 51 -64.31 -6.40 -4.59
N GLU A 52 -62.99 -6.42 -4.44
CA GLU A 52 -62.37 -6.83 -3.19
C GLU A 52 -63.06 -6.04 -2.07
N PRO A 53 -63.38 -6.68 -0.94
CA PRO A 53 -63.94 -5.96 0.19
C PRO A 53 -63.01 -4.77 0.48
N PRO A 54 -63.53 -3.52 0.48
CA PRO A 54 -62.69 -2.34 0.65
C PRO A 54 -61.81 -2.49 1.89
N ASN A 55 -60.56 -2.05 1.78
CA ASN A 55 -59.59 -2.14 2.86
C ASN A 55 -60.21 -1.52 4.13
N ARG A 56 -59.87 -2.03 5.31
CA ARG A 56 -60.49 -1.61 6.59
C ARG A 56 -60.50 -0.10 6.80
N LEU A 57 -59.50 0.61 6.27
CA LEU A 57 -59.40 2.08 6.25
C LEU A 57 -60.29 2.75 5.19
N GLU A 58 -60.48 2.13 4.03
CA GLU A 58 -61.38 2.64 2.98
C GLU A 58 -62.85 2.51 3.39
N ARG A 59 -63.20 1.49 4.19
CA ARG A 59 -64.53 1.40 4.82
C ARG A 59 -64.79 2.55 5.79
N LEU A 60 -63.77 2.92 6.57
CA LEU A 60 -63.78 4.08 7.46
C LEU A 60 -64.00 5.39 6.69
N VAL A 61 -63.38 5.55 5.51
CA VAL A 61 -63.60 6.68 4.60
C VAL A 61 -65.04 6.71 4.09
N ARG A 62 -65.61 5.56 3.68
CA ARG A 62 -67.03 5.48 3.24
C ARG A 62 -68.03 5.82 4.35
N VAL A 63 -67.73 5.42 5.59
CA VAL A 63 -68.57 5.76 6.75
C VAL A 63 -68.58 7.29 7.01
N LEU A 64 -67.54 8.02 6.59
CA LEU A 64 -67.47 9.49 6.68
C LEU A 64 -68.21 10.25 5.57
N GLU A 65 -68.56 9.56 4.47
CA GLU A 65 -69.39 10.12 3.40
C GLU A 65 -70.87 10.17 3.80
N VAL A 66 -71.29 9.31 4.74
CA VAL A 66 -72.65 9.29 5.29
C VAL A 66 -72.77 10.37 6.35
N ALA A 67 -73.36 11.51 6.00
CA ALA A 67 -73.65 12.60 6.95
C ALA A 67 -75.07 12.46 7.52
N PRO A 68 -75.24 12.01 8.78
CA PRO A 68 -76.57 11.95 9.38
C PRO A 68 -77.02 13.33 9.85
N PRO A 69 -78.33 13.63 9.83
CA PRO A 69 -78.85 14.88 10.35
C PRO A 69 -78.65 14.97 11.87
N GLY A 70 -77.97 16.03 12.33
CA GLY A 70 -77.81 16.37 13.75
C GLY A 70 -76.49 15.94 14.42
N VAL A 71 -75.50 15.48 13.65
CA VAL A 71 -74.15 15.19 14.20
C VAL A 71 -73.26 16.43 14.05
N ILE A 72 -72.66 16.85 15.16
CA ILE A 72 -71.81 18.05 15.23
C ILE A 72 -70.61 17.86 14.29
N ASP A 73 -70.35 18.85 13.42
CA ASP A 73 -69.23 18.83 12.47
C ASP A 73 -67.90 18.46 13.13
N GLU A 74 -67.73 18.79 14.42
CA GLU A 74 -66.55 18.50 15.25
C GLU A 74 -66.24 17.00 15.44
N ALA A 75 -67.25 16.12 15.46
CA ALA A 75 -67.05 14.68 15.64
C ALA A 75 -66.66 13.99 14.31
N ARG A 76 -67.21 14.48 13.19
CA ARG A 76 -66.80 14.11 11.83
C ARG A 76 -65.39 14.61 11.52
N ASP A 77 -65.07 15.84 11.94
CA ASP A 77 -63.73 16.43 11.88
C ASP A 77 -62.72 15.60 12.66
N GLY A 78 -63.07 15.10 13.86
CA GLY A 78 -62.18 14.25 14.66
C GLY A 78 -61.79 12.96 13.93
N LEU A 79 -62.73 12.36 13.20
CA LEU A 79 -62.52 11.14 12.42
C LEU A 79 -61.78 11.41 11.09
N GLN A 80 -62.01 12.55 10.45
CA GLN A 80 -61.18 13.01 9.31
C GLN A 80 -59.74 13.32 9.74
N ARG A 81 -59.54 13.91 10.92
CA ARG A 81 -58.20 14.18 11.48
C ARG A 81 -57.44 12.89 11.83
N LEU A 82 -58.16 11.82 12.18
CA LEU A 82 -57.59 10.46 12.35
C LEU A 82 -57.21 9.76 11.03
N LEU A 83 -57.68 10.27 9.89
CA LEU A 83 -57.27 9.79 8.57
C LEU A 83 -56.26 10.74 7.88
N GLY A 84 -56.09 11.94 8.43
CA GLY A 84 -55.09 12.93 8.01
C GLY A 84 -53.74 12.78 8.72
N PRO A 85 -52.76 13.64 8.42
CA PRO A 85 -51.44 13.63 9.07
C PRO A 85 -51.48 13.99 10.57
N ASP A 86 -52.60 14.53 11.07
CA ASP A 86 -52.79 15.06 12.43
C ASP A 86 -53.35 14.05 13.44
N ILE A 87 -53.12 12.75 13.20
CA ILE A 87 -53.53 11.62 14.06
C ILE A 87 -53.02 11.74 15.52
N LEU A 88 -52.05 12.62 15.78
CA LEU A 88 -51.40 12.79 17.09
C LEU A 88 -52.18 13.68 18.08
N LEU A 89 -53.38 14.15 17.73
CA LEU A 89 -54.22 14.90 18.68
C LEU A 89 -54.79 13.97 19.78
N PRO A 90 -54.52 14.24 21.07
CA PRO A 90 -54.84 13.33 22.18
C PRO A 90 -56.34 13.02 22.33
N ASP A 91 -57.22 13.85 21.79
CA ASP A 91 -58.69 13.69 21.90
C ASP A 91 -59.36 13.12 20.64
N ALA A 92 -58.63 12.99 19.53
CA ALA A 92 -59.19 12.53 18.26
C ALA A 92 -59.82 11.13 18.31
N PRO A 93 -59.20 10.08 18.91
CA PRO A 93 -59.80 8.75 19.00
C PRO A 93 -61.06 8.71 19.87
N ALA A 94 -61.12 9.51 20.95
CA ALA A 94 -62.30 9.59 21.81
C ALA A 94 -63.51 10.19 21.05
N ARG A 95 -63.28 11.28 20.32
CA ARG A 95 -64.34 11.91 19.49
C ARG A 95 -64.80 11.03 18.33
N ALA A 96 -63.90 10.26 17.73
CA ALA A 96 -64.26 9.28 16.71
C ALA A 96 -65.09 8.12 17.25
N GLN A 97 -64.83 7.67 18.48
CA GLN A 97 -65.65 6.66 19.14
C GLN A 97 -67.06 7.19 19.43
N GLU A 98 -67.19 8.44 19.89
CA GLU A 98 -68.49 9.10 20.08
C GLU A 98 -69.28 9.18 18.76
N TYR A 99 -68.62 9.56 17.66
CA TYR A 99 -69.23 9.58 16.33
C TYR A 99 -69.74 8.20 15.88
N LEU A 100 -68.95 7.15 16.10
CA LEU A 100 -69.36 5.78 15.77
C LEU A 100 -70.57 5.31 16.59
N MET A 101 -70.65 5.70 17.86
CA MET A 101 -71.83 5.40 18.68
C MET A 101 -73.10 6.08 18.15
N VAL A 102 -72.98 7.31 17.65
CA VAL A 102 -74.09 8.05 17.04
C VAL A 102 -74.55 7.38 15.74
N LEU A 103 -73.62 7.00 14.87
CA LEU A 103 -73.93 6.30 13.61
C LEU A 103 -74.62 4.96 13.85
N ARG A 104 -74.15 4.17 14.82
CA ARG A 104 -74.79 2.92 15.22
C ARG A 104 -76.21 3.15 15.72
N ARG A 105 -76.42 4.17 16.56
CA ARG A 105 -77.75 4.52 17.10
C ARG A 105 -78.73 4.95 16.00
N GLN A 106 -78.24 5.62 14.97
CA GLN A 106 -79.03 6.05 13.81
C GLN A 106 -79.17 4.96 12.74
N ARG A 107 -78.63 3.75 12.96
CA ARG A 107 -78.64 2.61 12.04
C ARG A 107 -78.01 2.93 10.67
N THR A 108 -77.10 3.90 10.61
CA THR A 108 -76.35 4.23 9.39
C THR A 108 -75.20 3.28 9.14
N ILE A 109 -74.71 2.61 10.18
CA ILE A 109 -73.75 1.50 10.12
C ILE A 109 -74.31 0.28 10.84
N THR A 110 -73.88 -0.90 10.42
CA THR A 110 -74.24 -2.17 11.05
C THR A 110 -73.43 -2.42 12.33
N GLU A 111 -73.91 -3.34 13.17
CA GLU A 111 -73.19 -3.78 14.38
C GLU A 111 -71.78 -4.30 14.07
N ALA A 112 -71.66 -5.09 12.99
CA ALA A 112 -70.40 -5.67 12.58
C ALA A 112 -69.39 -4.60 12.15
N GLU A 113 -69.84 -3.59 11.40
CA GLU A 113 -69.02 -2.44 11.02
C GLU A 113 -68.61 -1.60 12.23
N PHE A 114 -69.51 -1.41 13.20
CA PHE A 114 -69.19 -0.70 14.44
C PHE A 114 -68.07 -1.40 15.21
N VAL A 115 -68.18 -2.71 15.45
CA VAL A 115 -67.18 -3.48 16.20
C VAL A 115 -65.83 -3.46 15.49
N GLU A 116 -65.80 -3.68 14.17
CA GLU A 116 -64.57 -3.68 13.39
C GLU A 116 -63.84 -2.32 13.45
N ILE A 117 -64.58 -1.22 13.30
CA ILE A 117 -64.00 0.13 13.32
C ILE A 117 -63.58 0.53 14.75
N TYR A 118 -64.36 0.14 15.76
CA TYR A 118 -64.04 0.42 17.16
C TYR A 118 -62.76 -0.27 17.60
N GLU A 119 -62.57 -1.55 17.24
CA GLU A 119 -61.32 -2.29 17.49
C GLU A 119 -60.12 -1.66 16.77
N LEU A 120 -60.30 -1.16 15.55
CA LEU A 120 -59.25 -0.46 14.81
C LEU A 120 -58.80 0.82 15.53
N LEU A 121 -59.75 1.61 16.04
CA LEU A 121 -59.44 2.84 16.78
C LEU A 121 -58.74 2.56 18.11
N GLN A 122 -59.14 1.51 18.84
CA GLN A 122 -58.45 1.12 20.08
C GLN A 122 -57.00 0.70 19.86
N ASN A 123 -56.71 0.03 18.74
CA ASN A 123 -55.38 -0.45 18.40
C ASN A 123 -54.51 0.60 17.66
N LEU A 124 -55.08 1.72 17.25
CA LEU A 124 -54.40 2.74 16.45
C LEU A 124 -53.15 3.31 17.16
N PRO A 125 -53.19 3.69 18.45
CA PRO A 125 -52.02 4.24 19.14
C PRO A 125 -50.86 3.24 19.21
N ALA A 126 -51.16 1.96 19.46
CA ALA A 126 -50.17 0.89 19.49
C ALA A 126 -49.51 0.72 18.11
N ARG A 127 -50.30 0.69 17.04
CA ARG A 127 -49.79 0.58 15.66
C ARG A 127 -48.94 1.78 15.23
N ILE A 128 -49.29 2.99 15.66
CA ILE A 128 -48.49 4.19 15.40
C ILE A 128 -47.15 4.12 16.13
N ASN A 129 -47.15 3.69 17.39
CA ASN A 129 -45.93 3.48 18.16
C ASN A 129 -45.03 2.43 17.51
N GLU A 130 -45.58 1.27 17.14
CA GLU A 130 -44.85 0.22 16.41
C GLU A 130 -44.23 0.74 15.12
N ARG A 131 -44.99 1.48 14.31
CA ARG A 131 -44.48 2.07 13.06
C ARG A 131 -43.39 3.10 13.31
N THR A 132 -43.52 3.89 14.36
CA THR A 132 -42.53 4.91 14.75
C THR A 132 -41.23 4.25 15.20
N ILE A 133 -41.33 3.19 16.00
CA ILE A 133 -40.18 2.37 16.43
C ILE A 133 -39.52 1.71 15.21
N ALA A 134 -40.30 1.09 14.32
CA ALA A 134 -39.79 0.46 13.11
C ALA A 134 -39.08 1.47 12.20
N ALA A 135 -39.64 2.68 12.04
CA ALA A 135 -39.00 3.74 11.27
C ALA A 135 -37.69 4.25 11.91
N ALA A 136 -37.65 4.36 13.23
CA ALA A 136 -36.43 4.71 13.95
C ALA A 136 -35.35 3.64 13.79
N GLN A 137 -35.72 2.36 13.93
CA GLN A 137 -34.82 1.23 13.71
C GLN A 137 -34.32 1.18 12.26
N ALA A 138 -35.19 1.40 11.26
CA ALA A 138 -34.78 1.45 9.86
C ALA A 138 -33.75 2.56 9.59
N ARG A 139 -33.93 3.75 10.17
CA ARG A 139 -32.94 4.84 10.07
C ARG A 139 -31.61 4.47 10.75
N GLN A 140 -31.66 3.82 11.91
CA GLN A 140 -30.45 3.37 12.61
C GLN A 140 -29.69 2.32 11.77
N VAL A 141 -30.38 1.35 11.21
CA VAL A 141 -29.80 0.32 10.34
C VAL A 141 -29.20 0.96 9.09
N GLN A 142 -29.90 1.92 8.47
CA GLN A 142 -29.38 2.64 7.31
C GLN A 142 -28.13 3.46 7.64
N ALA A 143 -28.10 4.13 8.80
CA ALA A 143 -26.92 4.85 9.26
C ALA A 143 -25.73 3.91 9.51
N HIS A 144 -25.98 2.74 10.11
CA HIS A 144 -24.97 1.71 10.30
C HIS A 144 -24.37 1.24 8.97
N TYR A 145 -25.21 0.87 7.99
CA TYR A 145 -24.73 0.45 6.66
C TYR A 145 -23.93 1.55 5.95
N ARG A 146 -24.33 2.82 6.08
CA ARG A 146 -23.56 3.94 5.54
C ARG A 146 -22.17 4.03 6.19
N GLY A 147 -22.08 3.86 7.51
CA GLY A 147 -20.80 3.86 8.21
C GLY A 147 -19.89 2.71 7.78
N VAL A 148 -20.44 1.50 7.65
CA VAL A 148 -19.68 0.33 7.15
C VAL A 148 -19.20 0.54 5.71
N ALA A 149 -20.04 1.13 4.84
CA ALA A 149 -19.64 1.44 3.47
C ALA A 149 -18.47 2.44 3.42
N GLN A 150 -18.54 3.52 4.21
CA GLN A 150 -17.46 4.50 4.31
C GLN A 150 -16.17 3.88 4.85
N GLN A 151 -16.27 2.99 5.85
CA GLN A 151 -15.11 2.26 6.37
C GLN A 151 -14.49 1.33 5.31
N ALA A 152 -15.33 0.67 4.50
CA ALA A 152 -14.87 -0.19 3.42
C ALA A 152 -14.14 0.60 2.32
N GLU A 153 -14.65 1.77 1.94
CA GLU A 153 -14.00 2.69 1.00
C GLU A 153 -12.64 3.17 1.54
N ALA A 154 -12.59 3.66 2.78
CA ALA A 154 -11.34 4.09 3.40
C ALA A 154 -10.31 2.96 3.51
N SER A 155 -10.77 1.73 3.80
CA SER A 155 -9.91 0.55 3.84
C SER A 155 -9.36 0.19 2.46
N ARG A 156 -10.20 0.29 1.42
CA ARG A 156 -9.79 0.07 0.03
C ARG A 156 -8.75 1.08 -0.42
N ASP A 157 -8.93 2.36 -0.11
CA ASP A 157 -7.97 3.41 -0.44
C ASP A 157 -6.64 3.18 0.27
N SER A 158 -6.67 2.84 1.57
CA SER A 158 -5.46 2.51 2.33
C SER A 158 -4.71 1.30 1.77
N LEU A 159 -5.43 0.27 1.32
CA LEU A 159 -4.83 -0.88 0.64
C LEU A 159 -4.23 -0.49 -0.72
N GLY A 160 -4.90 0.40 -1.47
CA GLY A 160 -4.38 0.97 -2.72
C GLY A 160 -3.05 1.69 -2.51
N ASP A 161 -2.98 2.58 -1.51
CA ASP A 161 -1.75 3.29 -1.14
C ASP A 161 -0.63 2.35 -0.73
N ARG A 162 -0.94 1.29 0.03
CA ARG A 162 0.04 0.27 0.43
C ARG A 162 0.54 -0.51 -0.78
N ALA A 163 -0.33 -0.89 -1.70
CA ALA A 163 0.06 -1.60 -2.91
C ALA A 163 1.01 -0.77 -3.78
N ILE A 164 0.76 0.54 -3.91
CA ILE A 164 1.67 1.48 -4.59
C ILE A 164 3.04 1.51 -3.90
N ARG A 165 3.07 1.68 -2.57
CA ARG A 165 4.35 1.69 -1.83
C ARG A 165 5.13 0.39 -1.97
N VAL A 166 4.47 -0.76 -1.91
CA VAL A 166 5.13 -2.06 -2.11
C VAL A 166 5.72 -2.16 -3.51
N ARG A 167 5.00 -1.70 -4.54
CA ARG A 167 5.51 -1.65 -5.90
C ARG A 167 6.75 -0.75 -6.03
N ASP A 168 6.71 0.44 -5.44
CA ASP A 168 7.82 1.38 -5.49
C ASP A 168 9.07 0.83 -4.78
N LEU A 169 8.88 0.20 -3.62
CA LEU A 169 9.94 -0.48 -2.89
C LEU A 169 10.55 -1.62 -3.71
N TRP A 170 9.73 -2.42 -4.40
CA TRP A 170 10.21 -3.50 -5.26
C TRP A 170 11.02 -2.96 -6.45
N ILE A 171 10.57 -1.88 -7.09
CA ILE A 171 11.32 -1.21 -8.16
C ILE A 171 12.66 -0.70 -7.63
N SER A 172 12.67 -0.05 -6.47
CA SER A 172 13.89 0.46 -5.84
C SER A 172 14.86 -0.66 -5.49
N GLN A 173 14.36 -1.77 -4.94
CA GLN A 173 15.16 -2.95 -4.63
C GLN A 173 15.84 -3.52 -5.89
N ASN A 174 15.10 -3.68 -6.98
CA ASN A 174 15.67 -4.17 -8.24
C ASN A 174 16.76 -3.23 -8.78
N HIS A 175 16.53 -1.92 -8.73
CA HIS A 175 17.52 -0.93 -9.16
C HIS A 175 18.81 -1.01 -8.33
N LEU A 176 18.69 -1.12 -7.00
CA LEU A 176 19.83 -1.30 -6.11
C LEU A 176 20.57 -2.61 -6.40
N GLN A 177 19.85 -3.69 -6.70
CA GLN A 177 20.46 -4.97 -7.05
C GLN A 177 21.28 -4.89 -8.34
N THR A 178 20.76 -4.23 -9.38
CA THR A 178 21.52 -3.96 -10.62
C THR A 178 22.75 -3.11 -10.32
N HIS A 179 22.61 -2.04 -9.52
CA HIS A 179 23.75 -1.18 -9.19
C HIS A 179 24.84 -1.93 -8.41
N ILE A 180 24.47 -2.83 -7.50
CA ILE A 180 25.42 -3.69 -6.79
C ILE A 180 26.17 -4.61 -7.77
N GLN A 181 25.49 -5.19 -8.76
CA GLN A 181 26.12 -6.03 -9.77
C GLN A 181 27.12 -5.24 -10.62
N ASP A 182 26.76 -4.01 -11.02
CA ASP A 182 27.66 -3.13 -11.78
C ASP A 182 28.92 -2.79 -10.97
N LEU A 183 28.76 -2.45 -9.68
CA LEU A 183 29.89 -2.17 -8.79
C LEU A 183 30.78 -3.40 -8.58
N GLN A 184 30.19 -4.60 -8.49
CA GLN A 184 30.95 -5.84 -8.41
C GLN A 184 31.76 -6.11 -9.68
N ALA A 185 31.18 -5.85 -10.86
CA ALA A 185 31.89 -5.97 -12.13
C ALA A 185 33.07 -4.99 -12.22
N GLN A 186 32.86 -3.72 -11.84
CA GLN A 186 33.93 -2.71 -11.78
C GLN A 186 35.04 -3.10 -10.80
N LEU A 187 34.70 -3.68 -9.65
CA LEU A 187 35.69 -4.15 -8.69
C LEU A 187 36.54 -5.29 -9.24
N ILE A 188 35.93 -6.22 -9.97
CA ILE A 188 36.64 -7.34 -10.63
C ILE A 188 37.60 -6.78 -11.68
N GLU A 189 37.14 -5.84 -12.50
CA GLU A 189 37.97 -5.19 -13.52
C GLU A 189 39.15 -4.44 -12.89
N ALA A 190 38.91 -3.63 -11.86
CA ALA A 190 39.95 -2.90 -11.15
C ALA A 190 41.00 -3.85 -10.53
N LYS A 191 40.57 -4.99 -9.96
CA LYS A 191 41.48 -6.02 -9.46
C LYS A 191 42.31 -6.63 -10.58
N ALA A 192 41.72 -6.92 -11.73
CA ALA A 192 42.45 -7.44 -12.88
C ALA A 192 43.48 -6.44 -13.40
N GLN A 193 43.12 -5.16 -13.49
CA GLN A 193 44.04 -4.08 -13.87
C GLN A 193 45.20 -3.96 -12.87
N LEU A 194 44.92 -4.05 -11.57
CA LEU A 194 45.97 -4.02 -10.54
C LEU A 194 46.97 -5.16 -10.73
N VAL A 195 46.51 -6.39 -10.99
CA VAL A 195 47.40 -7.53 -11.26
C VAL A 195 48.30 -7.26 -12.45
N VAL A 196 47.76 -6.70 -13.54
CA VAL A 196 48.54 -6.35 -14.73
C VAL A 196 49.60 -5.29 -14.40
N VAL A 197 49.22 -4.22 -13.70
CA VAL A 197 50.14 -3.13 -13.33
C VAL A 197 51.23 -3.64 -12.39
N THR A 198 50.89 -4.46 -11.39
CA THR A 198 51.88 -5.06 -10.49
C THR A 198 52.88 -5.92 -11.27
N ALA A 199 52.41 -6.77 -12.19
CA ALA A 199 53.30 -7.58 -13.02
C ALA A 199 54.20 -6.72 -13.94
N GLN A 200 53.68 -5.61 -14.46
CA GLN A 200 54.49 -4.66 -15.25
C GLN A 200 55.59 -4.01 -14.40
N LEU A 201 55.28 -3.58 -13.18
CA LEU A 201 56.25 -3.00 -12.26
C LEU A 201 57.36 -4.00 -11.90
N GLU A 202 57.01 -5.26 -11.59
CA GLU A 202 57.98 -6.32 -11.33
C GLU A 202 58.89 -6.61 -12.54
N GLN A 203 58.42 -6.37 -13.77
CA GLN A 203 59.23 -6.49 -14.99
C GLN A 203 60.12 -5.28 -15.25
N GLU A 204 59.70 -4.08 -14.85
CA GLU A 204 60.46 -2.84 -15.06
C GLU A 204 61.55 -2.64 -14.01
N GLU A 205 61.35 -3.10 -12.76
CA GLU A 205 62.33 -3.02 -11.68
C GLU A 205 63.74 -3.54 -12.08
N PRO A 206 63.91 -4.76 -12.63
CA PRO A 206 65.23 -5.24 -13.04
C PRO A 206 65.81 -4.47 -14.23
N GLN A 207 64.97 -3.83 -15.07
CA GLN A 207 65.44 -3.00 -16.18
C GLN A 207 66.11 -1.70 -15.67
N ILE A 208 65.77 -1.27 -14.45
CA ILE A 208 66.40 -0.12 -13.79
C ILE A 208 67.60 -0.55 -12.93
N GLU A 209 67.52 -1.69 -12.25
CA GLU A 209 68.62 -2.17 -11.40
C GLU A 209 69.89 -2.54 -12.20
N GLN A 210 69.74 -3.19 -13.35
CA GLN A 210 70.88 -3.59 -14.19
C GLN A 210 71.78 -2.42 -14.63
N PRO A 211 71.25 -1.33 -15.23
CA PRO A 211 72.09 -0.19 -15.61
C PRO A 211 72.67 0.52 -14.40
N LEU A 212 71.98 0.53 -13.25
CA LEU A 212 72.52 1.10 -12.01
C LEU A 212 73.75 0.32 -11.53
N ALA A 213 73.66 -1.01 -11.45
CA ALA A 213 74.79 -1.87 -11.09
C ALA A 213 75.96 -1.72 -12.09
N ALA A 214 75.66 -1.60 -13.39
CA ALA A 214 76.68 -1.36 -14.41
C ALA A 214 77.37 0.00 -14.23
N PHE A 215 76.61 1.04 -13.86
CA PHE A 215 77.16 2.36 -13.57
C PHE A 215 78.05 2.36 -12.32
N GLU A 216 77.64 1.67 -11.26
CA GLU A 216 78.46 1.49 -10.06
C GLU A 216 79.79 0.78 -10.39
N ALA A 217 79.73 -0.31 -11.16
CA ALA A 217 80.92 -1.03 -11.60
C ALA A 217 81.85 -0.14 -12.44
N MET A 218 81.30 0.66 -13.37
CA MET A 218 82.08 1.62 -14.15
C MET A 218 82.75 2.67 -13.27
N THR A 219 82.05 3.14 -12.23
CA THR A 219 82.58 4.13 -11.27
C THR A 219 83.74 3.56 -10.45
N GLN A 220 83.63 2.31 -10.01
CA GLN A 220 84.71 1.59 -9.33
C GLN A 220 85.93 1.39 -10.24
N ASN A 221 85.71 0.97 -11.49
CA ASN A 221 86.78 0.81 -12.48
C ASN A 221 87.51 2.14 -12.75
N LEU A 222 86.76 3.25 -12.84
CA LEU A 222 87.35 4.58 -13.00
C LEU A 222 88.20 4.98 -11.78
N ALA A 223 87.74 4.67 -10.56
CA ALA A 223 88.48 4.93 -9.35
C ALA A 223 89.80 4.14 -9.30
N GLN A 224 89.76 2.85 -9.66
CA GLN A 224 90.94 1.99 -9.77
C GLN A 224 91.92 2.50 -10.82
N ALA A 225 91.43 2.89 -12.01
CA ALA A 225 92.25 3.45 -13.08
C ALA A 225 92.95 4.75 -12.64
N ARG A 226 92.24 5.64 -11.93
CA ARG A 226 92.83 6.86 -11.36
C ARG A 226 93.94 6.56 -10.36
N GLU A 227 93.77 5.56 -9.50
CA GLU A 227 94.81 5.18 -8.55
C GLU A 227 96.02 4.54 -9.24
N ALA A 228 95.79 3.68 -10.25
CA ALA A 228 96.86 3.12 -11.06
C ALA A 228 97.68 4.22 -11.77
N VAL A 229 97.01 5.25 -12.30
CA VAL A 229 97.69 6.43 -12.88
C VAL A 229 98.54 7.14 -11.84
N ARG A 230 98.02 7.43 -10.64
CA ARG A 230 98.81 8.06 -9.56
C ARG A 230 100.03 7.21 -9.17
N GLN A 231 99.87 5.89 -9.11
CA GLN A 231 100.98 4.98 -8.81
C GLN A 231 102.04 5.00 -9.92
N ALA A 232 101.62 4.99 -11.18
CA ALA A 232 102.51 5.10 -12.33
C ALA A 232 103.24 6.46 -12.36
N GLU A 233 102.55 7.55 -12.06
CA GLU A 233 103.14 8.90 -11.94
C GLU A 233 104.21 8.96 -10.83
N ARG A 234 103.92 8.39 -9.66
CA ARG A 234 104.91 8.28 -8.56
C ARG A 234 106.14 7.47 -8.97
N ALA A 235 105.94 6.32 -9.60
CA ALA A 235 107.04 5.48 -10.08
C ALA A 235 107.88 6.19 -11.15
N ALA A 236 107.25 6.93 -12.07
CA ALA A 236 107.94 7.75 -13.06
C ALA A 236 108.77 8.88 -12.40
N ALA A 237 108.23 9.57 -11.39
CA ALA A 237 108.95 10.58 -10.64
C ALA A 237 110.18 9.99 -9.90
N ASP A 238 110.01 8.84 -9.23
CA ASP A 238 111.09 8.15 -8.51
C ASP A 238 112.22 7.71 -9.46
N THR A 239 111.86 7.18 -10.63
CA THR A 239 112.85 6.79 -11.65
C THR A 239 113.59 8.00 -12.23
N SER A 240 112.89 9.11 -12.47
CA SER A 240 113.52 10.37 -12.87
C SER A 240 114.53 10.85 -11.82
N PHE A 241 114.15 10.86 -10.54
CA PHE A 241 115.04 11.26 -9.45
C PHE A 241 116.30 10.37 -9.38
N ARG A 242 116.15 9.05 -9.53
CA ARG A 242 117.29 8.12 -9.59
C ARG A 242 118.19 8.37 -10.79
N LEU A 243 117.63 8.66 -11.96
CA LEU A 243 118.40 8.99 -13.15
C LEU A 243 119.21 10.27 -12.94
N ASP A 244 118.59 11.32 -12.38
CA ASP A 244 119.27 12.57 -12.03
C ASP A 244 120.43 12.33 -11.04
N GLU A 245 120.21 11.50 -10.02
CA GLU A 245 121.26 11.11 -9.07
C GLU A 245 122.42 10.38 -9.78
N HIS A 246 122.13 9.44 -10.67
CA HIS A 246 123.16 8.73 -11.43
C HIS A 246 123.95 9.67 -12.35
N LEU A 247 123.28 10.60 -13.03
CA LEU A 247 123.91 11.61 -13.87
C LEU A 247 124.82 12.54 -13.05
N LEU A 248 124.37 12.98 -11.87
CA LEU A 248 125.18 13.75 -10.93
C LEU A 248 126.44 12.99 -10.48
N ARG A 249 126.30 11.69 -10.14
CA ARG A 249 127.45 10.85 -9.76
C ARG A 249 128.45 10.70 -10.92
N LEU A 250 127.97 10.49 -12.14
CA LEU A 250 128.81 10.39 -13.34
C LEU A 250 129.56 11.70 -13.62
N THR A 251 128.89 12.85 -13.54
CA THR A 251 129.55 14.15 -13.73
C THR A 251 130.58 14.44 -12.64
N HIS A 252 130.34 14.03 -11.39
CA HIS A 252 131.31 14.18 -10.31
C HIS A 252 132.53 13.26 -10.49
N ALA A 253 132.33 12.02 -10.95
CA ALA A 253 133.42 11.10 -11.28
C ALA A 253 134.27 11.62 -12.46
N GLY A 254 133.63 12.17 -13.50
CA GLY A 254 134.33 12.74 -14.66
C GLY A 254 135.18 13.97 -14.36
N ARG A 255 134.90 14.73 -13.29
CA ARG A 255 135.74 15.87 -12.85
C ARG A 255 136.96 15.47 -12.02
N LYS A 256 137.07 14.21 -11.59
CA LYS A 256 138.21 13.69 -10.80
C LYS A 256 139.25 12.95 -11.66
N LEU A 257 138.98 12.78 -12.95
CA LEU A 257 139.88 12.27 -13.98
C LEU A 257 140.53 13.44 -14.70
#